data_AF-A0A7W2L0V2-F1
#
_entry.id   AF-A0A7W2L0V2-F1
#
_cell.length_a   1.000
_cell.length_b   1.000
_cell.length_c   1.000
_cell.angle_alpha   90.00
_cell.angle_beta   90.00
_cell.angle_gamma   90.00
#
_symmetry.space_group_name_H-M   'P 1'
#
loop_
_entity.id
_entity.type
_entity.pdbx_description
1 polymer ?
#
loop_
_entity_poly.entity_id
_entity_poly.type
_entity_poly.pdbx_seq_one_letter_code
_entity_poly.pdbx_strand_id
1 'polypeptide(L)'
;MCPSPPWFHHPERRLLAGFFGLLWSVLAGGCATTTAPVAPDTIEEVSAAPEPEAPEYIPVVRYARYTLVELAPTAAQRDLLLQTIDVSMPEDARATVGDGLRHVLKRSGYSLCQTAHAVIELYELPLPAAHLHLGPMTLRDALLTLAGPAWELHADDRARQICFERPGDSVAAEPMPEPTAADAVQTFPLMPSTPGGQP
;
A
#
# COMPACT_ATOMS: atom_id res chain seq x y z
N MET A 1 6.23 -30.90 56.33
CA MET A 1 6.54 -30.05 57.50
C MET A 1 7.33 -28.84 57.03
N CYS A 2 6.79 -27.64 57.25
CA CYS A 2 7.56 -26.38 57.25
C CYS A 2 8.47 -26.34 58.49
N PRO A 3 9.39 -25.36 58.58
CA PRO A 3 8.97 -24.13 59.24
C PRO A 3 9.52 -22.85 58.60
N SER A 4 8.73 -21.80 58.75
CA SER A 4 9.11 -20.38 58.81
C SER A 4 8.74 -19.88 60.23
N PRO A 5 8.89 -18.57 60.57
CA PRO A 5 10.01 -17.61 60.53
C PRO A 5 10.41 -17.25 62.00
N PRO A 6 10.97 -16.07 62.40
CA PRO A 6 10.11 -14.86 62.51
C PRO A 6 10.72 -13.42 62.67
N TRP A 7 9.79 -12.43 62.72
CA TRP A 7 9.79 -11.08 63.38
C TRP A 7 10.82 -10.01 62.95
N PHE A 8 10.40 -8.94 62.26
CA PHE A 8 9.77 -7.67 62.73
C PHE A 8 10.72 -6.72 63.48
N HIS A 9 10.86 -5.48 62.98
CA HIS A 9 10.75 -4.27 63.82
C HIS A 9 10.33 -3.05 62.98
N HIS A 10 9.11 -2.59 63.23
CA HIS A 10 8.67 -1.21 63.06
C HIS A 10 9.36 -0.29 64.10
N PRO A 11 9.38 1.01 63.84
CA PRO A 11 8.60 1.86 64.74
C PRO A 11 7.67 2.85 64.02
N GLU A 12 6.55 3.06 64.69
CA GLU A 12 5.44 3.94 64.38
C GLU A 12 5.67 5.43 64.73
N ARG A 13 4.61 6.21 64.43
CA ARG A 13 3.99 7.31 65.22
C ARG A 13 4.41 8.73 64.81
N ARG A 14 3.51 9.67 64.48
CA ARG A 14 2.16 10.01 65.01
C ARG A 14 1.33 10.66 63.88
N LEU A 15 0.06 10.36 63.60
CA LEU A 15 -1.22 10.47 64.35
C LEU A 15 -1.67 11.88 64.77
N LEU A 16 -2.96 12.14 64.46
CA LEU A 16 -3.90 13.19 64.90
C LEU A 16 -3.98 14.43 63.99
N ALA A 17 -5.13 14.97 63.60
CA ALA A 17 -6.59 14.77 63.75
C ALA A 17 -7.23 15.85 62.82
N GLY A 18 -8.49 15.92 62.40
CA GLY A 18 -9.78 15.30 62.66
C GLY A 18 -10.77 15.98 61.67
N PHE A 19 -11.71 15.25 61.08
CA PHE A 19 -13.11 15.15 61.49
C PHE A 19 -14.01 16.36 61.12
N PHE A 20 -15.10 16.04 60.40
CA PHE A 20 -16.44 16.67 60.32
C PHE A 20 -16.93 17.28 58.99
N GLY A 21 -18.13 16.84 58.58
CA GLY A 21 -19.06 17.52 57.67
C GLY A 21 -19.56 16.64 56.51
N LEU A 22 -20.35 15.57 56.73
CA LEU A 22 -21.82 15.54 56.84
C LEU A 22 -22.60 16.33 55.76
N LEU A 23 -23.39 15.58 54.97
CA LEU A 23 -24.60 15.97 54.21
C LEU A 23 -24.37 17.01 53.08
N TRP A 24 -24.94 16.92 51.88
CA TRP A 24 -26.36 16.87 51.55
C TRP A 24 -26.59 16.17 50.20
N SER A 25 -27.58 15.29 50.17
CA SER A 25 -28.22 14.72 48.98
C SER A 25 -29.03 15.78 48.22
N VAL A 26 -28.78 15.94 46.92
CA VAL A 26 -29.67 16.68 46.01
C VAL A 26 -30.35 15.68 45.08
N LEU A 27 -31.62 15.35 45.38
CA LEU A 27 -32.55 14.80 44.40
C LEU A 27 -33.10 15.99 43.59
N ALA A 28 -32.65 16.16 42.36
CA ALA A 28 -33.39 16.92 41.36
C ALA A 28 -34.18 15.91 40.51
N GLY A 29 -35.51 15.92 40.66
CA GLY A 29 -36.42 15.05 39.93
C GLY A 29 -36.32 15.25 38.42
N GLY A 30 -36.32 14.13 37.68
CA GLY A 30 -36.43 14.13 36.23
C GLY A 30 -37.86 14.34 35.78
N CYS A 31 -38.11 15.32 34.91
CA CYS A 31 -39.29 15.35 34.08
C CYS A 31 -39.02 14.51 32.83
N ALA A 32 -39.69 13.37 32.70
CA ALA A 32 -39.76 12.64 31.44
C ALA A 32 -40.80 13.32 30.54
N THR A 33 -40.38 14.32 29.76
CA THR A 33 -41.19 14.83 28.65
C THR A 33 -41.03 13.85 27.48
N THR A 34 -42.02 12.98 27.31
CA THR A 34 -42.14 12.16 26.10
C THR A 34 -42.62 13.04 24.95
N THR A 35 -41.70 13.44 24.08
CA THR A 35 -42.05 14.12 22.83
C THR A 35 -42.46 13.04 21.83
N ALA A 36 -43.72 13.05 21.40
CA ALA A 36 -44.19 12.18 20.33
C ALA A 36 -43.40 12.46 19.05
N PRO A 37 -42.92 11.43 18.32
CA PRO A 37 -42.23 11.65 17.06
C PRO A 37 -43.19 12.19 16.00
N VAL A 38 -42.87 13.37 15.47
CA VAL A 38 -43.46 13.91 14.25
C VAL A 38 -43.10 12.95 13.11
N ALA A 39 -44.11 12.38 12.47
CA ALA A 39 -43.93 11.57 11.28
C ALA A 39 -43.35 12.46 10.15
N PRO A 40 -42.24 12.07 9.50
CA PRO A 40 -41.82 12.76 8.29
C PRO A 40 -42.78 12.39 7.16
N ASP A 41 -43.52 13.41 6.71
CA ASP A 41 -44.18 13.40 5.41
C ASP A 41 -43.14 13.19 4.29
N THR A 42 -43.57 12.47 3.26
CA THR A 42 -42.93 12.32 1.94
C THR A 42 -41.79 11.29 1.86
N ILE A 43 -42.17 10.06 1.53
CA ILE A 43 -41.26 9.06 0.97
C ILE A 43 -41.13 9.43 -0.52
N GLU A 44 -40.07 10.15 -0.89
CA GLU A 44 -39.65 10.21 -2.29
C GLU A 44 -39.23 8.80 -2.74
N GLU A 45 -39.73 8.44 -3.91
CA GLU A 45 -39.52 7.19 -4.63
C GLU A 45 -38.03 6.88 -4.79
N VAL A 46 -37.54 5.91 -4.00
CA VAL A 46 -36.16 5.45 -4.04
C VAL A 46 -35.93 4.68 -5.34
N SER A 47 -35.13 5.29 -6.21
CA SER A 47 -34.55 4.74 -7.43
C SER A 47 -34.05 3.30 -7.23
N ALA A 48 -34.34 2.47 -8.24
CA ALA A 48 -34.16 1.02 -8.27
C ALA A 48 -32.92 0.50 -7.51
N ALA A 49 -33.16 -0.48 -6.64
CA ALA A 49 -32.12 -1.18 -5.90
C ALA A 49 -31.14 -1.90 -6.87
N PRO A 50 -29.82 -1.86 -6.62
CA PRO A 50 -28.84 -2.60 -7.41
C PRO A 50 -29.18 -4.10 -7.42
N GLU A 51 -29.17 -4.71 -8.60
CA GLU A 51 -29.35 -6.16 -8.76
C GLU A 51 -28.24 -6.90 -7.96
N PRO A 52 -28.59 -7.91 -7.14
CA PRO A 52 -27.61 -8.56 -6.28
C PRO A 52 -26.56 -9.31 -7.13
N GLU A 53 -25.30 -8.88 -7.04
CA GLU A 53 -24.18 -9.61 -7.64
C GLU A 53 -24.14 -11.03 -7.08
N ALA A 54 -23.93 -12.01 -7.97
CA ALA A 54 -23.91 -13.42 -7.59
C ALA A 54 -22.84 -13.67 -6.50
N PRO A 55 -23.12 -14.51 -5.49
CA PRO A 55 -22.20 -14.69 -4.37
C PRO A 55 -20.87 -15.28 -4.86
N GLU A 56 -19.77 -14.57 -4.57
CA GLU A 56 -18.42 -15.03 -4.83
C GLU A 56 -18.13 -16.28 -3.98
N TYR A 57 -17.73 -17.39 -4.62
CA TYR A 57 -17.45 -18.65 -3.92
C TYR A 57 -16.04 -18.62 -3.31
N ILE A 58 -15.95 -18.40 -2.00
CA ILE A 58 -14.68 -18.39 -1.26
C ILE A 58 -14.48 -19.75 -0.57
N PRO A 59 -13.47 -20.55 -0.94
CA PRO A 59 -13.21 -21.84 -0.31
C PRO A 59 -12.77 -21.63 1.16
N VAL A 60 -13.33 -22.39 2.10
CA VAL A 60 -13.02 -22.28 3.54
C VAL A 60 -12.73 -23.64 4.18
N VAL A 61 -11.85 -23.66 5.17
CA VAL A 61 -11.60 -24.81 6.05
C VAL A 61 -12.08 -24.51 7.46
N ARG A 62 -12.78 -25.47 8.08
CA ARG A 62 -13.17 -25.41 9.49
C ARG A 62 -12.02 -25.86 10.38
N TYR A 63 -11.45 -24.90 11.11
CA TYR A 63 -10.63 -25.19 12.29
C TYR A 63 -11.55 -25.17 13.52
N ALA A 64 -11.64 -26.30 14.23
CA ALA A 64 -12.58 -26.43 15.36
C ALA A 64 -14.05 -26.08 15.01
N ARG A 65 -14.88 -25.89 16.03
CA ARG A 65 -16.33 -25.68 15.88
C ARG A 65 -16.72 -24.27 15.44
N TYR A 66 -15.86 -23.28 15.65
CA TYR A 66 -16.20 -21.86 15.48
C TYR A 66 -15.18 -21.08 14.65
N THR A 67 -14.15 -21.73 14.10
CA THR A 67 -13.16 -21.03 13.27
C THR A 67 -13.27 -21.52 11.83
N LEU A 68 -13.52 -20.58 10.93
CA LEU A 68 -13.41 -20.77 9.50
C LEU A 68 -12.20 -19.98 9.03
N VAL A 69 -11.35 -20.59 8.21
CA VAL A 69 -10.22 -19.93 7.57
C VAL A 69 -10.41 -20.02 6.08
N GLU A 70 -10.33 -18.89 5.40
CA GLU A 70 -10.39 -18.81 3.94
C GLU A 70 -9.13 -19.42 3.34
N LEU A 71 -9.32 -20.27 2.32
CA LEU A 71 -8.25 -20.87 1.52
C LEU A 71 -7.97 -20.02 0.29
N ALA A 72 -7.79 -18.73 0.49
CA ALA A 72 -7.46 -17.78 -0.55
C ALA A 72 -6.18 -17.03 -0.15
N PRO A 73 -5.27 -16.75 -1.10
CA PRO A 73 -4.17 -15.85 -0.83
C PRO A 73 -4.72 -14.46 -0.50
N THR A 74 -4.10 -13.79 0.45
CA THR A 74 -4.47 -12.42 0.82
C THR A 74 -4.23 -11.47 -0.34
N ALA A 75 -4.88 -10.30 -0.35
CA ALA A 75 -4.65 -9.28 -1.38
C ALA A 75 -3.16 -8.93 -1.52
N ALA A 76 -2.46 -8.77 -0.38
CA ALA A 76 -1.02 -8.52 -0.33
C ALA A 76 -0.15 -9.67 -0.85
N GLN A 77 -0.65 -10.92 -0.85
CA GLN A 77 0.07 -12.05 -1.43
C GLN A 77 -0.12 -12.15 -2.95
N ARG A 78 -1.23 -11.63 -3.48
CA ARG A 78 -1.49 -11.55 -4.92
C ARG A 78 -0.82 -10.34 -5.54
N ASP A 79 -0.99 -9.19 -4.92
CA ASP A 79 -0.32 -7.92 -5.26
C ASP A 79 0.64 -7.55 -4.13
N LEU A 80 1.92 -7.76 -4.38
CA LEU A 80 2.97 -7.50 -3.40
C LEU A 80 3.13 -6.01 -3.09
N LEU A 81 2.60 -5.10 -3.90
CA LEU A 81 2.60 -3.67 -3.60
C LEU A 81 1.57 -3.32 -2.52
N LEU A 82 0.60 -4.20 -2.25
CA LEU A 82 -0.37 -4.05 -1.16
C LEU A 82 0.14 -4.61 0.17
N GLN A 83 1.35 -5.17 0.23
CA GLN A 83 1.92 -5.62 1.48
C GLN A 83 2.10 -4.46 2.46
N THR A 84 1.77 -4.69 3.73
CA THR A 84 2.02 -3.71 4.78
C THR A 84 3.50 -3.72 5.15
N ILE A 85 4.10 -2.52 5.18
CA ILE A 85 5.46 -2.31 5.65
C ILE A 85 5.46 -1.38 6.86
N ASP A 86 6.48 -1.53 7.69
CA ASP A 86 6.87 -0.62 8.75
C ASP A 86 8.40 -0.60 8.77
N VAL A 87 8.99 0.49 8.28
CA VAL A 87 10.42 0.58 7.97
C VAL A 87 11.05 1.80 8.64
N SER A 88 12.25 1.58 9.17
CA SER A 88 13.10 2.60 9.76
C SER A 88 14.40 2.68 8.98
N MET A 89 14.64 3.84 8.37
CA MET A 89 15.83 4.12 7.57
C MET A 89 17.05 4.35 8.47
N PRO A 90 18.27 4.03 8.00
CA PRO A 90 19.48 4.44 8.69
C PRO A 90 19.56 5.96 8.75
N GLU A 91 19.91 6.50 9.93
CA GLU A 91 20.12 7.94 10.14
C GLU A 91 21.49 8.39 9.58
N ASP A 92 21.67 8.31 8.26
CA ASP A 92 22.82 8.92 7.57
C ASP A 92 22.43 10.33 7.10
N ALA A 93 23.21 11.34 7.48
CA ALA A 93 23.01 12.72 7.05
C ALA A 93 23.11 12.91 5.52
N ARG A 94 23.69 11.95 4.79
CA ARG A 94 23.78 11.94 3.32
C ARG A 94 22.82 10.95 2.67
N ALA A 95 21.85 10.39 3.40
CA ALA A 95 20.85 9.52 2.83
C ALA A 95 20.04 10.26 1.75
N THR A 96 19.85 9.60 0.61
CA THR A 96 19.08 10.12 -0.50
C THR A 96 17.70 9.47 -0.59
N VAL A 97 16.77 10.07 -1.34
CA VAL A 97 15.48 9.45 -1.68
C VAL A 97 15.71 8.12 -2.40
N GLY A 98 16.71 8.04 -3.27
CA GLY A 98 17.09 6.77 -3.91
C GLY A 98 17.49 5.70 -2.88
N ASP A 99 18.23 6.06 -1.83
CA ASP A 99 18.59 5.13 -0.76
C ASP A 99 17.36 4.69 0.04
N GLY A 100 16.46 5.62 0.33
CA GLY A 100 15.17 5.34 0.95
C GLY A 100 14.35 4.34 0.13
N LEU A 101 14.20 4.57 -1.18
CA LEU A 101 13.47 3.68 -2.09
C LEU A 101 14.10 2.28 -2.12
N ARG A 102 15.43 2.19 -2.26
CA ARG A 102 16.16 0.91 -2.21
C ARG A 102 15.98 0.20 -0.87
N HIS A 103 15.88 0.95 0.23
CA HIS A 103 15.67 0.40 1.56
C HIS A 103 14.24 -0.13 1.74
N VAL A 104 13.22 0.64 1.33
CA VAL A 104 11.80 0.22 1.34
C VAL A 104 11.60 -1.08 0.57
N LEU A 105 12.28 -1.23 -0.57
CA LEU A 105 12.16 -2.42 -1.43
C LEU A 105 12.88 -3.67 -0.88
N LYS A 106 13.61 -3.57 0.24
CA LYS A 106 14.27 -4.75 0.82
C LYS A 106 13.23 -5.80 1.19
N ARG A 107 13.43 -7.02 0.67
CA ARG A 107 12.56 -8.19 0.90
C ARG A 107 11.14 -8.06 0.34
N SER A 108 10.80 -7.03 -0.44
CA SER A 108 9.51 -6.96 -1.16
C SER A 108 9.46 -7.86 -2.38
N GLY A 109 10.64 -8.24 -2.90
CA GLY A 109 10.74 -8.95 -4.16
C GLY A 109 10.66 -8.04 -5.40
N TYR A 110 10.73 -6.72 -5.23
CA TYR A 110 10.91 -5.73 -6.30
C TYR A 110 12.29 -5.06 -6.23
N SER A 111 12.74 -4.53 -7.35
CA SER A 111 13.94 -3.69 -7.50
C SER A 111 13.60 -2.37 -8.21
N LEU A 112 14.47 -1.38 -8.19
CA LEU A 112 14.28 -0.16 -9.00
C LEU A 112 14.68 -0.42 -10.45
N CYS A 113 13.96 0.17 -11.40
CA CYS A 113 14.32 0.14 -12.81
C CYS A 113 15.69 0.78 -13.08
N GLN A 114 16.38 0.34 -14.14
CA GLN A 114 17.60 1.02 -14.60
C GLN A 114 17.23 2.41 -15.14
N THR A 115 17.88 3.44 -14.62
CA THR A 115 17.43 4.85 -14.70
C THR A 115 17.49 5.45 -16.10
N ALA A 116 16.40 6.11 -16.51
CA ALA A 116 16.46 7.22 -17.47
C ALA A 116 16.94 8.50 -16.77
N HIS A 117 17.52 9.45 -17.51
CA HIS A 117 18.15 10.65 -16.93
C HIS A 117 17.23 11.47 -16.00
N ALA A 118 15.93 11.59 -16.30
CA ALA A 118 15.00 12.32 -15.44
C ALA A 118 14.89 11.72 -14.02
N VAL A 119 14.91 10.38 -13.90
CA VAL A 119 14.75 9.66 -12.62
C VAL A 119 15.97 9.84 -11.72
N ILE A 120 17.14 10.13 -12.29
CA ILE A 120 18.37 10.42 -11.53
C ILE A 120 18.14 11.63 -10.62
N GLU A 121 17.42 12.66 -11.08
CA GLU A 121 17.13 13.85 -10.28
C GLU A 121 16.35 13.51 -9.00
N LEU A 122 15.35 12.62 -9.08
CA LEU A 122 14.60 12.17 -7.90
C LEU A 122 15.51 11.42 -6.91
N TYR A 123 16.34 10.51 -7.42
CA TYR A 123 17.14 9.63 -6.59
C TYR A 123 18.26 10.36 -5.84
N GLU A 124 18.72 11.49 -6.35
CA GLU A 124 19.75 12.32 -5.72
C GLU A 124 19.21 13.31 -4.68
N LEU A 125 17.89 13.49 -4.58
CA LEU A 125 17.30 14.37 -3.56
C LEU A 125 17.64 13.87 -2.14
N PRO A 126 17.87 14.79 -1.18
CA PRO A 126 18.10 14.41 0.21
C PRO A 126 16.86 13.74 0.79
N LEU A 127 17.05 12.69 1.58
CA LEU A 127 15.95 12.02 2.28
C LEU A 127 15.37 12.94 3.36
N PRO A 128 14.08 13.30 3.32
CA PRO A 128 13.47 14.13 4.36
C PRO A 128 13.46 13.41 5.71
N ALA A 129 13.70 14.15 6.80
CA ALA A 129 13.68 13.60 8.16
C ALA A 129 12.35 12.91 8.51
N ALA A 130 11.23 13.44 7.98
CA ALA A 130 9.90 12.85 8.15
C ALA A 130 9.76 11.45 7.51
N HIS A 131 10.65 11.09 6.57
CA HIS A 131 10.64 9.79 5.87
C HIS A 131 11.64 8.80 6.46
N LEU A 132 12.32 9.13 7.57
CA LEU A 132 13.19 8.17 8.27
C LEU A 132 12.39 7.01 8.87
N HIS A 133 11.11 7.21 9.17
CA HIS A 133 10.20 6.16 9.59
C HIS A 133 8.94 6.22 8.71
N LEU A 134 8.62 5.10 8.07
CA LEU A 134 7.41 4.97 7.23
C LEU A 134 6.64 3.74 7.67
N GLY A 135 5.38 3.93 8.07
CA GLY A 135 4.44 2.86 8.34
C GLY A 135 3.67 3.03 9.66
N PRO A 136 2.72 2.10 9.93
CA PRO A 136 2.29 1.02 9.04
C PRO A 136 1.49 1.53 7.83
N MET A 137 1.91 1.15 6.62
CA MET A 137 1.24 1.52 5.35
C MET A 137 1.55 0.51 4.24
N THR A 138 0.92 0.60 3.07
CA THR A 138 1.24 -0.31 1.96
C THR A 138 2.60 0.02 1.34
N LEU A 139 3.26 -0.97 0.74
CA LEU A 139 4.49 -0.75 -0.02
C LEU A 139 4.29 0.30 -1.12
N ARG A 140 3.17 0.25 -1.84
CA ARG A 140 2.79 1.24 -2.86
C ARG A 140 2.79 2.66 -2.28
N ASP A 141 2.09 2.86 -1.17
CA ASP A 141 1.94 4.18 -0.56
C ASP A 141 3.28 4.70 -0.07
N ALA A 142 4.14 3.85 0.49
CA ALA A 142 5.46 4.24 0.96
C ALA A 142 6.36 4.70 -0.19
N LEU A 143 6.32 3.99 -1.33
CA LEU A 143 7.06 4.36 -2.54
C LEU A 143 6.56 5.70 -3.12
N LEU A 144 5.25 5.91 -3.18
CA LEU A 144 4.65 7.18 -3.60
C LEU A 144 4.96 8.32 -2.63
N THR A 145 4.99 8.05 -1.32
CA THR A 145 5.36 9.03 -0.29
C THR A 145 6.81 9.48 -0.45
N LEU A 146 7.73 8.55 -0.75
CA LEU A 146 9.12 8.88 -1.02
C LEU A 146 9.32 9.63 -2.33
N ALA A 147 8.60 9.25 -3.39
CA ALA A 147 8.71 9.90 -4.69
C ALA A 147 8.07 11.29 -4.72
N GLY A 148 6.94 11.46 -4.04
CA GLY A 148 6.14 12.68 -4.05
C GLY A 148 5.21 12.79 -5.27
N PRO A 149 4.32 13.80 -5.28
CA PRO A 149 3.22 13.91 -6.25
C PRO A 149 3.65 14.30 -7.68
N ALA A 150 4.92 14.68 -7.87
CA ALA A 150 5.47 15.01 -9.19
C ALA A 150 5.83 13.77 -10.03
N TRP A 151 5.68 12.58 -9.46
CA TRP A 151 6.09 11.30 -10.05
C TRP A 151 4.95 10.29 -10.02
N GLU A 152 4.80 9.57 -11.11
CA GLU A 152 3.91 8.41 -11.22
C GLU A 152 4.71 7.12 -11.00
N LEU A 153 4.11 6.17 -10.29
CA LEU A 153 4.72 4.87 -10.02
C LEU A 153 4.21 3.85 -11.04
N HIS A 154 5.14 3.23 -11.77
CA HIS A 154 4.89 2.12 -12.67
C HIS A 154 5.54 0.85 -12.14
N ALA A 155 4.78 -0.25 -12.12
CA ALA A 155 5.27 -1.54 -11.69
C ALA A 155 5.33 -2.50 -12.88
N ASP A 156 6.52 -3.02 -13.15
CA ASP A 156 6.69 -4.18 -14.03
C ASP A 156 6.71 -5.44 -13.16
N ASP A 157 5.56 -6.10 -13.04
CA ASP A 157 5.39 -7.32 -12.25
C ASP A 157 6.11 -8.53 -12.86
N ARG A 158 6.40 -8.49 -14.17
CA ARG A 158 7.13 -9.54 -14.87
C ARG A 158 8.62 -9.45 -14.57
N ALA A 159 9.22 -8.25 -14.66
CA ALA A 159 10.63 -8.02 -14.34
C ALA A 159 10.88 -7.81 -12.84
N ARG A 160 9.80 -7.63 -12.05
CA ARG A 160 9.84 -7.22 -10.64
C ARG A 160 10.60 -5.92 -10.45
N GLN A 161 10.19 -4.91 -11.19
CA GLN A 161 10.80 -3.58 -11.15
C GLN A 161 9.78 -2.48 -10.87
N ILE A 162 10.23 -1.43 -10.18
CA ILE A 162 9.48 -0.20 -9.91
C ILE A 162 10.18 0.94 -10.63
N CYS A 163 9.45 1.57 -11.54
CA CYS A 163 9.88 2.72 -12.31
C CYS A 163 9.10 3.96 -11.82
N PHE A 164 9.71 5.12 -11.97
CA PHE A 164 9.07 6.41 -11.75
C PHE A 164 9.15 7.24 -13.03
N GLU A 165 8.04 7.85 -13.40
CA GLU A 165 7.94 8.69 -14.60
C GLU A 165 7.30 10.04 -14.24
N ARG A 166 7.66 11.11 -14.95
CA ARG A 166 6.92 12.37 -14.82
C ARG A 166 5.65 12.28 -15.65
N PRO A 167 4.53 12.84 -15.18
CA PRO A 167 3.33 12.97 -15.99
C PRO A 167 3.66 13.67 -17.33
N GLY A 168 3.59 12.94 -18.45
CA GLY A 168 3.84 13.45 -19.80
C GLY A 168 5.07 12.88 -20.55
N ASP A 169 5.96 12.13 -19.90
CA ASP A 169 7.11 11.49 -20.56
C ASP A 169 6.73 10.22 -21.36
N SER A 170 5.57 9.63 -21.07
CA SER A 170 5.11 8.34 -21.62
C SER A 170 4.71 8.36 -23.11
N VAL A 171 4.68 9.53 -23.76
CA VAL A 171 4.38 9.66 -25.21
C VAL A 171 5.61 9.39 -26.09
N ALA A 172 6.82 9.32 -25.52
CA ALA A 172 8.07 9.18 -26.29
C ALA A 172 8.57 7.73 -26.48
N ALA A 173 7.90 6.72 -25.91
CA ALA A 173 8.43 5.36 -25.79
C ALA A 173 7.83 4.31 -26.75
N GLU A 174 7.14 4.73 -27.81
CA GLU A 174 6.82 3.83 -28.94
C GLU A 174 7.80 4.12 -30.09
N PRO A 175 8.90 3.35 -30.26
CA PRO A 175 9.66 3.37 -31.49
C PRO A 175 8.81 2.66 -32.54
N MET A 176 8.03 3.45 -33.28
CA MET A 176 7.38 3.02 -34.49
C MET A 176 8.47 2.50 -35.44
N PRO A 177 8.47 1.22 -35.84
CA PRO A 177 9.45 0.75 -36.81
C PRO A 177 9.08 1.38 -38.15
N GLU A 178 9.80 2.42 -38.56
CA GLU A 178 9.77 2.88 -39.95
C GLU A 178 10.23 1.70 -40.82
N PRO A 179 9.39 1.23 -41.76
CA PRO A 179 9.83 0.22 -42.70
C PRO A 179 10.93 0.84 -43.56
N THR A 180 12.16 0.35 -43.39
CA THR A 180 13.31 0.74 -44.21
C THR A 180 13.03 0.34 -45.66
N ALA A 181 12.64 1.30 -46.48
CA ALA A 181 12.56 1.16 -47.93
C ALA A 181 13.97 1.14 -48.53
N ALA A 182 14.67 0.01 -48.40
CA ALA A 182 15.98 -0.15 -49.03
C ALA A 182 16.29 -1.57 -49.57
N ASP A 183 15.31 -2.49 -49.60
CA ASP A 183 15.54 -3.85 -50.13
C ASP A 183 14.51 -4.28 -51.18
N ALA A 184 14.19 -3.37 -52.11
CA ALA A 184 13.38 -3.67 -53.29
C ALA A 184 14.10 -3.24 -54.58
N VAL A 185 15.38 -3.56 -54.71
CA VAL A 185 16.05 -3.60 -56.02
C VAL A 185 16.93 -4.85 -56.09
N GLN A 186 16.29 -6.03 -56.04
CA GLN A 186 16.89 -7.22 -56.65
C GLN A 186 16.27 -7.41 -58.02
N THR A 187 17.00 -6.88 -59.00
CA THR A 187 16.82 -7.11 -60.43
C THR A 187 16.82 -8.61 -60.72
N PHE A 188 15.72 -9.09 -61.29
CA PHE A 188 15.56 -10.44 -61.82
C PHE A 188 16.73 -10.87 -62.72
N PRO A 189 17.26 -12.09 -62.62
CA PRO A 189 18.18 -12.62 -63.62
C PRO A 189 17.37 -13.05 -64.86
N LEU A 190 17.64 -12.39 -66.00
CA LEU A 190 17.19 -12.84 -67.32
C LEU A 190 17.88 -14.16 -67.67
N MET A 191 17.08 -15.19 -67.97
CA MET A 191 17.56 -16.49 -68.44
C MET A 191 18.23 -16.36 -69.82
N PRO A 192 19.27 -17.17 -70.13
CA PRO A 192 19.84 -17.24 -71.47
C PRO A 192 18.94 -18.08 -72.39
N SER A 193 18.69 -17.56 -73.59
CA SER A 193 17.97 -18.22 -74.68
C SER A 193 18.83 -19.31 -75.35
N THR A 194 18.28 -20.52 -75.40
CA THR A 194 18.83 -21.68 -76.12
C THR A 194 18.74 -21.48 -77.64
N PRO A 195 19.76 -21.89 -78.43
CA PRO A 195 19.75 -21.75 -79.89
C PRO A 195 19.20 -23.00 -80.59
N GLY A 196 18.34 -22.80 -81.58
CA GLY A 196 17.97 -23.80 -82.61
C GLY A 196 16.76 -23.34 -83.43
N GLY A 197 16.78 -23.26 -84.76
CA GLY A 197 17.81 -23.51 -85.75
C GLY A 197 17.24 -23.33 -87.18
N GLN A 198 18.10 -23.63 -88.17
CA GLN A 198 17.79 -24.20 -89.50
C GLN A 198 17.28 -23.26 -90.62
N PRO A 199 17.47 -23.56 -91.93
CA PRO A 199 18.24 -24.64 -92.57
C PRO A 199 19.56 -24.20 -93.22
#